data_AF-A0A973R4N7-F1
#
_entry.id   AF-A0A973R4N7-F1
#
_cell.length_a   1.000
_cell.length_b   1.000
_cell.length_c   1.000
_cell.angle_alpha   90.00
_cell.angle_beta   90.00
_cell.angle_gamma   90.00
#
_symmetry.space_group_name_H-M   'P 1'
#
loop_
_entity.id
_entity.type
_entity.pdbx_description
1 polymer ?
#
loop_
_entity_poly.entity_id
_entity_poly.type
_entity_poly.pdbx_seq_one_letter_code
_entity_poly.pdbx_strand_id
1 'polypeptide(L)'
;MRSNQGSGVHRIVTTVPLTGSGGLGDAHIKPRTSPSVAASGAHWEIDWQDANGHLVRATDGDRPNSAENAETLVGSPRVAALSTGVFIHVDAQFGDLFVNGAGVGQAVDQGNSPAIAADGSGGWRIVFVGQDLHLHYLDSSNHTRTYSTVFAAGDASPSIVGMFD
;
A
#
# COMPACT_ATOMS: atom_id res chain seq x y z
N MET A 1 -43.19 0.93 29.36
CA MET A 1 -42.54 1.53 28.17
C MET A 1 -41.03 1.50 28.42
N ARG A 2 -40.30 0.59 27.76
CA ARG A 2 -38.83 0.51 27.87
C ARG A 2 -38.24 1.15 26.61
N SER A 3 -37.29 2.03 26.82
CA SER A 3 -36.72 3.00 25.89
C SER A 3 -35.73 2.39 24.89
N ASN A 4 -35.87 2.84 23.64
CA ASN A 4 -34.86 3.11 22.61
C ASN A 4 -33.70 2.10 22.41
N GLN A 5 -33.85 1.25 21.38
CA GLN A 5 -32.77 0.51 20.75
C GLN A 5 -31.98 1.47 19.84
N GLY A 6 -30.86 2.00 20.33
CA GLY A 6 -29.92 2.75 19.50
C GLY A 6 -29.17 1.78 18.58
N SER A 7 -29.41 1.93 17.28
CA SER A 7 -28.64 1.29 16.20
C SER A 7 -27.14 1.40 16.48
N GLY A 8 -26.52 0.28 16.86
CA GLY A 8 -25.10 0.21 17.08
C GLY A 8 -24.39 0.37 15.75
N VAL A 9 -23.74 1.51 15.54
CA VAL A 9 -22.63 1.57 14.60
C VAL A 9 -21.66 0.47 15.02
N HIS A 10 -21.54 -0.58 14.21
CA HIS A 10 -20.48 -1.57 14.38
C HIS A 10 -19.16 -0.89 14.01
N ARG A 11 -18.66 -0.06 14.93
CA ARG A 11 -17.30 0.45 14.92
C ARG A 11 -16.45 -0.76 15.31
N ILE A 12 -15.86 -1.44 14.33
CA ILE A 12 -14.76 -2.36 14.60
C ILE A 12 -13.57 -1.48 15.03
N VAL A 13 -13.56 -1.09 16.30
CA VAL A 13 -12.33 -0.69 16.98
C VAL A 13 -11.75 -1.97 17.53
N THR A 14 -11.05 -2.72 16.68
CA THR A 14 -9.99 -3.55 17.25
C THR A 14 -8.89 -2.58 17.63
N THR A 15 -8.97 -2.01 18.84
CA THR A 15 -7.79 -1.42 19.44
C THR A 15 -6.88 -2.60 19.70
N VAL A 16 -6.02 -2.97 18.74
CA VAL A 16 -4.85 -3.76 19.07
C VAL A 16 -4.06 -2.86 20.01
N PRO A 17 -3.98 -3.14 21.31
CA PRO A 17 -3.19 -2.30 22.20
C PRO A 17 -1.75 -2.49 21.75
N LEU A 18 -1.14 -1.43 21.22
CA LEU A 18 0.31 -1.38 21.00
C LEU A 18 0.99 -1.20 22.37
N THR A 19 0.77 -2.13 23.29
CA THR A 19 1.36 -2.11 24.64
C THR A 19 2.13 -3.40 24.85
N GLY A 20 3.36 -3.39 24.36
CA GLY A 20 4.38 -4.38 24.67
C GLY A 20 5.73 -3.69 24.54
N SER A 21 6.62 -3.87 25.52
CA SER A 21 7.96 -3.28 25.59
C SER A 21 8.94 -3.78 24.52
N GLY A 22 8.44 -4.30 23.40
CA GLY A 22 9.17 -4.59 22.18
C GLY A 22 8.90 -3.50 21.14
N GLY A 23 9.62 -2.38 21.24
CA GLY A 23 10.06 -1.58 20.08
C GLY A 23 9.03 -1.01 19.09
N LEU A 24 7.78 -0.75 19.47
CA LEU A 24 6.81 -0.02 18.62
C LEU A 24 6.39 1.34 19.22
N GLY A 25 7.29 1.99 19.98
CA GLY A 25 7.04 3.27 20.64
C GLY A 25 6.64 4.41 19.70
N ASP A 26 6.90 4.26 18.39
CA ASP A 26 6.66 5.27 17.35
C ASP A 26 5.89 4.71 16.13
N ALA A 27 5.17 3.58 16.27
CA ALA A 27 4.34 2.99 15.20
C ALA A 27 3.08 3.83 14.87
N HIS A 28 3.16 5.14 15.04
CA HIS A 28 2.20 6.09 14.54
C HIS A 28 2.35 6.19 13.03
N ILE A 29 1.23 6.24 12.30
CA ILE A 29 1.22 6.44 10.86
C ILE A 29 1.86 7.80 10.55
N LYS A 30 2.81 7.83 9.62
CA LYS A 30 3.43 9.08 9.17
C LYS A 30 2.39 10.04 8.60
N PRO A 31 2.36 11.31 9.01
CA PRO A 31 1.47 12.29 8.42
C PRO A 31 1.63 12.38 6.90
N ARG A 32 0.52 12.64 6.18
CA ARG A 32 0.46 12.72 4.71
C ARG A 32 0.79 11.43 3.97
N THR A 33 0.72 10.29 4.66
CA THR A 33 0.76 8.96 4.04
C THR A 33 -0.59 8.28 4.23
N SER A 34 -0.82 7.20 3.50
CA SER A 34 -2.03 6.40 3.62
C SER A 34 -1.66 4.93 3.82
N PRO A 35 -2.28 4.24 4.80
CA PRO A 35 -2.18 2.79 4.87
C PRO A 35 -2.88 2.16 3.67
N SER A 36 -2.54 0.91 3.37
CA SER A 36 -3.19 0.08 2.37
C SER A 36 -3.58 -1.26 2.99
N VAL A 37 -4.70 -1.82 2.56
CA VAL A 37 -5.22 -3.09 3.05
C VAL A 37 -5.72 -3.92 1.90
N ALA A 38 -5.45 -5.22 1.96
CA ALA A 38 -6.04 -6.22 1.07
C ALA A 38 -6.50 -7.42 1.89
N ALA A 39 -7.42 -8.19 1.31
CA ALA A 39 -7.89 -9.43 1.91
C ALA A 39 -8.07 -10.50 0.84
N SER A 40 -7.79 -11.75 1.22
CA SER A 40 -8.09 -12.94 0.44
C SER A 40 -8.71 -14.00 1.34
N GLY A 41 -10.00 -14.28 1.11
CA GLY A 41 -10.75 -15.19 1.99
C GLY A 41 -10.78 -14.66 3.43
N ALA A 42 -10.22 -15.44 4.36
CA ALA A 42 -10.11 -15.07 5.77
C ALA A 42 -8.82 -14.29 6.12
N HIS A 43 -7.86 -14.24 5.21
CA HIS A 43 -6.56 -13.61 5.41
C HIS A 43 -6.58 -12.14 5.01
N TRP A 44 -5.88 -11.30 5.75
CA TRP A 44 -5.73 -9.89 5.45
C TRP A 44 -4.30 -9.42 5.72
N GLU A 45 -3.86 -8.42 4.96
CA GLU A 45 -2.60 -7.73 5.18
C GLU A 45 -2.80 -6.22 5.10
N ILE A 46 -2.09 -5.49 5.97
CA ILE A 46 -2.09 -4.04 6.04
C ILE A 46 -0.65 -3.55 5.97
N ASP A 47 -0.39 -2.63 5.05
CA ASP A 47 0.89 -1.94 4.90
C ASP A 47 0.73 -0.46 5.26
N TRP A 48 1.67 0.10 6.02
CA TRP A 48 1.74 1.54 6.30
C TRP A 48 3.16 2.01 6.48
N GLN A 49 3.33 3.34 6.40
CA GLN A 49 4.58 4.00 6.73
C GLN A 49 4.54 4.47 8.19
N ASP A 50 5.52 4.07 9.01
CA ASP A 50 5.66 4.57 10.39
C ASP A 50 6.22 6.01 10.42
N ALA A 51 6.22 6.63 11.60
CA ALA A 51 6.68 8.00 11.79
C ALA A 51 8.14 8.25 11.37
N ASN A 52 8.98 7.20 11.36
CA ASN A 52 10.38 7.26 10.93
C ASN A 52 10.53 7.08 9.42
N GLY A 53 9.46 6.70 8.73
CA GLY A 53 9.44 6.51 7.30
C GLY A 53 9.62 5.06 6.85
N HIS A 54 9.64 4.10 7.77
CA HIS A 54 9.82 2.68 7.43
C HIS A 54 8.49 2.02 7.03
N LEU A 55 8.59 0.97 6.22
CA LEU A 55 7.45 0.10 5.91
C LEU A 55 7.15 -0.79 7.13
N VAL A 56 5.89 -0.80 7.54
CA VAL A 56 5.37 -1.71 8.58
C VAL A 56 4.24 -2.52 7.99
N ARG A 57 4.22 -3.82 8.29
CA ARG A 57 3.19 -4.76 7.86
C ARG A 57 2.52 -5.42 9.05
N ALA A 58 1.21 -5.62 8.94
CA ALA A 58 0.43 -6.47 9.84
C ALA A 58 -0.38 -7.47 9.03
N THR A 59 -0.50 -8.69 9.56
CA THR A 59 -1.26 -9.78 8.96
C THR A 59 -2.29 -10.33 9.96
N ASP A 60 -3.20 -11.18 9.51
CA ASP A 60 -4.21 -11.82 10.35
C ASP A 60 -3.65 -12.85 11.37
N GLY A 61 -2.40 -13.30 11.18
CA GLY A 61 -1.70 -14.26 12.03
C GLY A 61 -0.62 -13.66 12.94
N ASP A 62 -0.09 -12.48 12.63
CA ASP A 62 1.08 -11.90 13.32
C ASP A 62 0.80 -10.54 13.96
N ARG A 63 1.59 -10.22 15.00
CA ARG A 63 1.70 -8.82 15.47
C ARG A 63 2.41 -7.99 14.40
N PRO A 64 2.11 -6.68 14.29
CA PRO A 64 2.85 -5.78 13.40
C PRO A 64 4.35 -5.99 13.53
N ASN A 65 5.02 -6.29 12.44
CA ASN A 65 6.48 -6.33 12.38
C ASN A 65 6.97 -5.07 11.66
N SER A 66 7.90 -4.35 12.29
CA SER A 66 8.61 -3.27 11.64
C SER A 66 9.71 -3.87 10.76
N ALA A 67 9.69 -3.50 9.47
CA ALA A 67 10.71 -3.69 8.45
C ALA A 67 10.87 -5.09 7.81
N GLU A 68 10.19 -5.28 6.67
CA GLU A 68 10.86 -5.89 5.50
C GLU A 68 11.89 -4.91 4.90
N ASN A 69 11.65 -3.59 5.01
CA ASN A 69 12.54 -2.55 4.49
C ASN A 69 12.93 -1.56 5.60
N ALA A 70 14.22 -1.47 5.92
CA ALA A 70 14.78 -0.53 6.89
C ALA A 70 14.89 0.92 6.38
N GLU A 71 14.38 1.18 5.17
CA GLU A 71 14.66 2.40 4.41
C GLU A 71 13.43 3.30 4.29
N THR A 72 13.67 4.60 4.04
CA THR A 72 12.61 5.63 4.02
C THR A 72 11.77 5.55 2.75
N LEU A 73 10.48 5.23 2.88
CA LEU A 73 9.56 5.25 1.75
C LEU A 73 9.30 6.69 1.26
N VAL A 74 9.11 6.80 -0.06
CA VAL A 74 8.59 7.97 -0.75
C VAL A 74 7.12 7.71 -1.10
N GLY A 75 6.21 8.54 -0.58
CA GLY A 75 4.77 8.32 -0.76
C GLY A 75 4.20 7.24 0.17
N SER A 76 3.14 6.57 -0.26
CA SER A 76 2.40 5.59 0.54
C SER A 76 2.50 4.18 -0.05
N PRO A 77 2.67 3.13 0.78
CA PRO A 77 2.70 1.76 0.31
C PRO A 77 1.33 1.27 -0.15
N ARG A 78 1.31 0.18 -0.91
CA ARG A 78 0.11 -0.45 -1.46
C ARG A 78 0.20 -1.96 -1.38
N VAL A 79 -0.93 -2.60 -1.10
CA VAL A 79 -1.08 -4.05 -1.15
C VAL A 79 -2.32 -4.43 -1.96
N ALA A 80 -2.22 -5.51 -2.73
CA ALA A 80 -3.35 -6.18 -3.38
C ALA A 80 -3.28 -7.69 -3.15
N ALA A 81 -4.43 -8.35 -3.13
CA ALA A 81 -4.52 -9.80 -3.07
C ALA A 81 -4.76 -10.38 -4.48
N LEU A 82 -3.94 -11.35 -4.87
CA LEU A 82 -4.14 -12.14 -6.09
C LEU A 82 -5.26 -13.16 -5.89
N SER A 83 -5.86 -13.62 -6.99
CA SER A 83 -6.85 -14.71 -6.98
C SER A 83 -6.31 -16.04 -6.44
N THR A 84 -4.99 -16.21 -6.42
CA THR A 84 -4.29 -17.35 -5.80
C THR A 84 -4.22 -17.26 -4.27
N GLY A 85 -4.59 -16.13 -3.69
CA GLY A 85 -4.49 -15.83 -2.26
C GLY A 85 -3.14 -15.30 -1.80
N VAL A 86 -2.22 -15.06 -2.73
CA VAL A 86 -0.93 -14.38 -2.45
C VAL A 86 -1.14 -12.87 -2.43
N PHE A 87 -0.46 -12.16 -1.53
CA PHE A 87 -0.42 -10.70 -1.49
C PHE A 87 0.76 -10.16 -2.31
N ILE A 88 0.53 -9.04 -3.01
CA ILE A 88 1.56 -8.30 -3.74
C ILE A 88 1.66 -6.91 -3.12
N HIS A 89 2.89 -6.54 -2.80
CA HIS A 89 3.25 -5.31 -2.11
C HIS A 89 4.00 -4.40 -3.04
N VAL A 90 3.64 -3.13 -2.99
CA VAL A 90 4.24 -2.08 -3.79
C VAL A 90 4.57 -0.92 -2.90
N ASP A 91 5.80 -0.48 -3.00
CA ASP A 91 6.28 0.70 -2.30
C ASP A 91 7.28 1.43 -3.20
N ALA A 92 7.65 2.65 -2.80
CA ALA A 92 8.70 3.39 -3.46
C ALA A 92 9.75 3.80 -2.43
N GLN A 93 11.01 3.52 -2.73
CA GLN A 93 12.16 3.77 -1.87
C GLN A 93 13.17 4.58 -2.65
N PHE A 94 13.66 5.68 -2.08
CA PHE A 94 14.62 6.59 -2.74
C PHE A 94 14.19 7.11 -4.12
N GLY A 95 12.89 7.09 -4.41
CA GLY A 95 12.37 7.47 -5.73
C GLY A 95 12.38 6.34 -6.76
N ASP A 96 12.61 5.09 -6.35
CA ASP A 96 12.47 3.90 -7.19
C ASP A 96 11.29 3.05 -6.73
N LEU A 97 10.59 2.42 -7.67
CA LEU A 97 9.48 1.50 -7.43
C LEU A 97 10.01 0.11 -7.03
N PHE A 98 9.40 -0.46 -6.00
CA PHE A 98 9.66 -1.81 -5.51
C PHE A 98 8.38 -2.64 -5.55
N VAL A 99 8.54 -3.91 -5.90
CA VAL A 99 7.47 -4.92 -5.87
C VAL A 99 7.97 -6.09 -5.04
N ASN A 100 7.26 -6.41 -3.95
CA ASN A 100 7.66 -7.43 -2.97
C ASN A 100 9.12 -7.27 -2.51
N GLY A 101 9.54 -6.04 -2.21
CA GLY A 101 10.90 -5.73 -1.77
C GLY A 101 11.98 -5.79 -2.86
N ALA A 102 11.63 -6.06 -4.12
CA ALA A 102 12.56 -6.04 -5.25
C ALA A 102 12.37 -4.80 -6.11
N GLY A 103 13.46 -4.07 -6.38
CA GLY A 103 13.43 -2.92 -7.29
C GLY A 103 13.15 -3.35 -8.73
N VAL A 104 12.25 -2.63 -9.42
CA VAL A 104 11.80 -2.97 -10.79
C VAL A 104 12.34 -2.01 -11.85
N GLY A 105 13.31 -1.16 -11.50
CA GLY A 105 13.97 -0.23 -12.42
C GLY A 105 13.04 0.88 -12.94
N GLN A 106 11.97 1.19 -12.21
CA GLN A 106 11.05 2.29 -12.52
C GLN A 106 11.22 3.41 -11.50
N ALA A 107 11.48 4.62 -11.96
CA ALA A 107 11.58 5.78 -11.08
C ALA A 107 10.20 6.38 -10.81
N VAL A 108 9.93 6.74 -9.56
CA VAL A 108 8.70 7.36 -9.06
C VAL A 108 8.99 8.80 -8.62
N ASP A 109 8.15 9.75 -9.02
CA ASP A 109 8.28 11.13 -8.61
C ASP A 109 7.97 11.32 -7.11
N GLN A 110 8.70 12.23 -6.46
CA GLN A 110 8.72 12.36 -5.01
C GLN A 110 7.36 12.85 -4.48
N GLY A 111 6.78 12.12 -3.52
CA GLY A 111 5.49 12.47 -2.91
C GLY A 111 4.28 11.86 -3.61
N ASN A 112 4.46 11.21 -4.76
CA ASN A 112 3.43 10.39 -5.36
C ASN A 112 3.36 9.02 -4.69
N SER A 113 2.17 8.46 -4.63
CA SER A 113 1.96 7.11 -4.13
C SER A 113 1.53 6.22 -5.30
N PRO A 114 2.17 5.07 -5.54
CA PRO A 114 1.69 4.13 -6.54
C PRO A 114 0.28 3.63 -6.19
N ALA A 115 -0.37 2.95 -7.11
CA ALA A 115 -1.55 2.14 -6.86
C ALA A 115 -1.42 0.79 -7.57
N ILE A 116 -1.94 -0.27 -6.96
CA ILE A 116 -1.90 -1.62 -7.50
C ILE A 116 -3.31 -2.21 -7.55
N ALA A 117 -3.59 -2.96 -8.60
CA ALA A 117 -4.71 -3.86 -8.68
C ALA A 117 -4.25 -5.23 -9.18
N ALA A 118 -4.84 -6.28 -8.62
CA ALA A 118 -4.68 -7.66 -9.07
C ALA A 118 -5.88 -8.07 -9.92
N ASP A 119 -5.65 -9.04 -10.81
CA ASP A 119 -6.65 -9.58 -11.72
C ASP A 119 -7.10 -11.00 -11.33
N GLY A 120 -8.20 -11.45 -11.96
CA GLY A 120 -8.76 -12.78 -11.72
C GLY A 120 -7.86 -13.93 -12.17
N SER A 121 -6.91 -13.68 -13.08
CA SER A 121 -5.95 -14.65 -13.62
C SER A 121 -4.67 -14.77 -12.78
N GLY A 122 -4.52 -13.94 -11.74
CA GLY A 122 -3.33 -13.89 -10.88
C GLY A 122 -2.27 -12.88 -11.36
N GLY A 123 -2.55 -12.13 -12.43
CA GLY A 123 -1.74 -10.99 -12.84
C GLY A 123 -2.03 -9.75 -12.01
N TRP A 124 -1.19 -8.74 -12.18
CA TRP A 124 -1.32 -7.44 -11.50
C TRP A 124 -0.85 -6.30 -12.39
N ARG A 125 -1.34 -5.09 -12.10
CA ARG A 125 -0.89 -3.82 -12.68
C ARG A 125 -0.66 -2.80 -11.57
N ILE A 126 0.42 -2.06 -11.73
CA ILE A 126 0.80 -0.93 -10.89
C ILE A 126 0.69 0.32 -11.73
N VAL A 127 0.05 1.37 -11.22
CA VAL A 127 0.07 2.71 -11.81
C VAL A 127 0.83 3.66 -10.89
N PHE A 128 1.67 4.51 -11.48
CA PHE A 128 2.51 5.44 -10.75
C PHE A 128 2.83 6.65 -11.63
N VAL A 129 3.15 7.77 -10.99
CA VAL A 129 3.70 8.94 -11.70
C VAL A 129 5.21 8.86 -11.61
N GLY A 130 5.87 8.83 -12.77
CA GLY A 130 7.31 8.73 -12.87
C GLY A 130 8.00 10.08 -12.65
N GLN A 131 9.32 10.07 -12.48
CA GLN A 131 10.13 11.31 -12.39
C GLN A 131 10.10 12.17 -13.65
N ASP A 132 9.67 11.60 -14.77
CA ASP A 132 9.32 12.32 -16.00
C ASP A 132 7.96 13.03 -15.93
N LEU A 133 7.29 12.96 -14.78
CA LEU A 133 5.99 13.53 -14.47
C LEU A 133 4.84 12.97 -15.31
N HIS A 134 5.03 11.82 -15.96
CA HIS A 134 3.97 11.13 -16.70
C HIS A 134 3.34 10.01 -15.86
N LEU A 135 2.09 9.66 -16.19
CA LEU A 135 1.48 8.43 -15.66
C LEU A 135 2.05 7.22 -16.39
N HIS A 136 2.49 6.22 -15.64
CA HIS A 136 2.93 4.93 -16.15
C HIS A 136 2.05 3.83 -15.61
N TYR A 137 1.97 2.71 -16.33
CA TYR A 137 1.65 1.43 -15.71
C TYR A 137 2.78 0.43 -15.93
N LEU A 138 2.97 -0.46 -14.96
CA LEU A 138 3.82 -1.65 -15.00
C LEU A 138 2.93 -2.86 -14.73
N ASP A 139 3.06 -3.93 -15.51
CA ASP A 139 2.34 -5.18 -15.26
C ASP A 139 3.24 -6.34 -14.81
N SER A 140 2.58 -7.43 -14.39
CA SER A 140 3.24 -8.66 -13.95
C SER A 140 4.13 -9.36 -14.98
N SER A 141 4.09 -8.94 -16.25
CA SER A 141 5.02 -9.40 -17.31
C SER A 141 6.21 -8.46 -17.50
N ASN A 142 6.39 -7.50 -16.58
CA ASN A 142 7.40 -6.44 -16.63
C ASN A 142 7.26 -5.53 -17.87
N HIS A 143 6.03 -5.40 -18.40
CA HIS A 143 5.75 -4.45 -19.45
C HIS A 143 5.35 -3.10 -18.85
N THR A 144 6.07 -2.05 -19.26
CA THR A 144 5.80 -0.66 -18.87
C THR A 144 5.20 0.11 -20.04
N ARG A 145 4.16 0.91 -19.77
CA ARG A 145 3.61 1.88 -20.72
C ARG A 145 3.49 3.25 -20.09
N THR A 146 3.82 4.28 -20.85
CA THR A 146 3.67 5.69 -20.47
C THR A 146 2.45 6.31 -21.16
N TYR A 147 1.69 7.11 -20.43
CA TYR A 147 0.60 7.94 -20.96
C TYR A 147 1.08 9.38 -21.13
N SER A 148 0.56 10.09 -22.13
CA SER A 148 0.99 11.47 -22.46
C SER A 148 0.55 12.54 -21.45
N THR A 149 -0.19 12.17 -20.40
CA THR A 149 -0.63 13.11 -19.36
C THR A 149 0.56 13.48 -18.48
N VAL A 150 0.84 14.78 -18.37
CA VAL A 150 1.86 15.33 -17.48
C VAL A 150 1.21 15.87 -16.22
N PHE A 151 1.79 15.55 -15.06
CA PHE A 151 1.34 16.00 -13.74
C PHE A 151 2.29 17.07 -13.17
N ALA A 152 1.81 17.81 -12.17
CA ALA A 152 2.68 18.61 -11.32
C ALA A 152 3.48 17.69 -10.39
N ALA A 153 4.75 18.04 -10.14
CA ALA A 153 5.62 17.26 -9.26
C ALA A 153 5.05 17.18 -7.84
N GLY A 154 5.00 15.96 -7.29
CA GLY A 154 4.59 15.65 -5.92
C GLY A 154 3.10 15.78 -5.59
N ASP A 155 2.24 16.04 -6.57
CA ASP A 155 0.82 16.32 -6.36
C ASP A 155 -0.13 15.24 -6.91
N ALA A 156 0.37 14.09 -7.35
CA ALA A 156 -0.41 13.09 -8.07
C ALA A 156 -0.31 11.67 -7.47
N SER A 157 -1.32 11.27 -6.69
CA SER A 157 -1.48 9.88 -6.27
C SER A 157 -2.53 9.20 -7.16
N PRO A 158 -2.13 8.43 -8.20
CA PRO A 158 -3.07 7.71 -9.04
C PRO A 158 -3.85 6.67 -8.25
N SER A 159 -4.97 6.25 -8.81
CA SER A 159 -5.73 5.08 -8.38
C SER A 159 -6.01 4.19 -9.57
N ILE A 160 -6.04 2.88 -9.34
CA ILE A 160 -6.48 1.88 -10.30
C ILE A 160 -7.50 0.98 -9.60
N VAL A 161 -8.56 0.63 -10.31
CA VAL A 161 -9.49 -0.40 -9.88
C VAL A 161 -9.24 -1.64 -10.72
N GLY A 162 -9.28 -2.82 -10.10
CA GLY A 162 -9.18 -4.07 -10.83
C GLY A 162 -10.31 -4.18 -11.85
N MET A 163 -9.98 -4.02 -13.12
CA MET A 163 -10.81 -4.45 -14.22
C MET A 163 -9.84 -5.01 -15.26
N PHE A 164 -9.77 -6.33 -15.26
CA PHE A 164 -8.97 -7.09 -16.19
C PHE A 164 -9.98 -7.99 -16.92
N ASP A 165 -9.82 -7.93 -18.23
CA ASP A 165 -10.62 -8.46 -19.34
C ASP A 165 -11.50 -9.69 -19.06
#